data_AF-A0A7J7EVN3-F1
#
_entry.id   AF-A0A7J7EVN3-F1
#
_cell.length_a   1.000
_cell.length_b   1.000
_cell.length_c   1.000
_cell.angle_alpha   90.00
_cell.angle_beta   90.00
_cell.angle_gamma   90.00
#
_symmetry.space_group_name_H-M   'P 1'
#
loop_
_entity.id
_entity.type
_entity.pdbx_description
1 polymer ?
#
loop_
_entity_poly.entity_id
_entity_poly.type
_entity_poly.pdbx_seq_one_letter_code
_entity_poly.pdbx_strand_id
1 'polypeptide(L)'
;VEDPGCFWVIIKGCSPFLDHEVDYQKLNSAMNDFYNGMCQNIEIKPLMLEEGQVCVVYCQELKCWCRAVIKSIVSSADHYLAECFLVDFAKYIPVKSKNIRVAVETFMQLPYRAKKFRLYCTKPVTLHVDLCEDSTEIVPARKWDSAAIQYFQNILKATTQVEAKLCAVEEDTFEVYLYVTIKNEKVCVNDDLVAKNFACFISPMESKNLDSLEKPRVNMKSTSFSNKLHPALTLWPMFLQGKDSQEMK
;
A
#
# COMPACT_ATOMS: atom_id res chain seq x y z
N VAL A 1 -6.82 -2.10 -5.10
CA VAL A 1 -6.75 -3.51 -4.65
C VAL A 1 -5.81 -4.21 -5.59
N GLU A 2 -4.65 -4.67 -5.13
CA GLU A 2 -3.80 -5.57 -5.91
C GLU A 2 -4.28 -7.01 -5.68
N ASP A 3 -4.32 -7.44 -4.43
CA ASP A 3 -4.83 -8.74 -4.00
C ASP A 3 -5.28 -8.69 -2.51
N PRO A 4 -5.83 -9.76 -1.92
CA PRO A 4 -6.22 -9.78 -0.51
C PRO A 4 -5.05 -9.61 0.49
N GLY A 5 -3.82 -9.91 0.08
CA GLY A 5 -2.59 -9.64 0.84
C GLY A 5 -2.03 -8.22 0.64
N CYS A 6 -2.57 -7.44 -0.31
CA CYS A 6 -2.12 -6.10 -0.63
C CYS A 6 -3.24 -5.23 -1.20
N PHE A 7 -3.83 -4.39 -0.34
CA PHE A 7 -4.82 -3.39 -0.77
C PHE A 7 -4.64 -2.08 -0.02
N TRP A 8 -5.27 -1.02 -0.52
CA TRP A 8 -5.17 0.32 0.08
C TRP A 8 -6.53 0.82 0.50
N VAL A 9 -6.55 1.47 1.66
CA VAL A 9 -7.76 2.01 2.27
C VAL A 9 -7.54 3.48 2.60
N ILE A 10 -8.55 4.30 2.30
CA ILE A 10 -8.68 5.65 2.83
C ILE A 10 -9.67 5.54 3.99
N ILE A 11 -9.18 5.76 5.21
CA ILE A 11 -9.98 5.62 6.44
C ILE A 11 -10.90 6.84 6.56
N LYS A 12 -12.21 6.63 6.57
CA LYS A 12 -13.22 7.68 6.78
C LYS A 12 -13.82 7.56 8.19
N GLY A 13 -13.98 8.68 8.91
CA GLY A 13 -14.76 8.74 10.16
C GLY A 13 -13.97 8.93 11.47
N CYS A 14 -14.66 8.79 12.61
CA CYS A 14 -14.16 9.05 13.97
C CYS A 14 -13.22 7.95 14.48
N SER A 15 -11.98 7.93 14.01
CA SER A 15 -10.89 7.16 14.63
C SER A 15 -9.83 8.11 15.21
N PRO A 16 -9.05 7.72 16.22
CA PRO A 16 -7.91 8.53 16.68
C PRO A 16 -6.85 8.76 15.59
N PHE A 17 -6.93 8.06 14.45
CA PHE A 17 -6.10 8.23 13.25
C PHE A 17 -6.76 9.15 12.21
N LEU A 18 -7.54 10.12 12.67
CA LEU A 18 -8.46 10.93 11.86
C LEU A 18 -7.79 11.58 10.65
N ASP A 19 -8.41 11.30 9.50
CA ASP A 19 -8.33 12.07 8.28
C ASP A 19 -9.01 13.42 8.53
N HIS A 20 -8.23 14.48 8.75
CA HIS A 20 -8.75 15.84 8.68
C HIS A 20 -9.02 16.15 7.21
N GLU A 21 -10.18 15.71 6.71
CA GLU A 21 -10.58 15.89 5.31
C GLU A 21 -10.41 17.36 4.87
N VAL A 22 -10.70 18.29 5.77
CA VAL A 22 -10.49 19.73 5.59
C VAL A 22 -9.01 20.08 5.35
N ASP A 23 -8.07 19.45 6.04
CA ASP A 23 -6.63 19.74 5.89
C ASP A 23 -6.08 19.14 4.60
N TYR A 24 -6.52 17.94 4.20
CA TYR A 24 -6.17 17.41 2.87
C TYR A 24 -6.80 18.23 1.74
N GLN A 25 -8.00 18.77 1.92
CA GLN A 25 -8.60 19.72 0.98
C GLN A 25 -7.77 21.01 0.87
N LYS A 26 -7.39 21.62 2.00
CA LYS A 26 -6.51 22.81 2.03
C LYS A 26 -5.16 22.52 1.37
N LEU A 27 -4.54 21.38 1.68
CA LEU A 27 -3.30 20.94 1.06
C LEU A 27 -3.47 20.85 -0.46
N ASN A 28 -4.54 20.20 -0.92
CA ASN A 28 -4.78 20.02 -2.34
C ASN A 28 -4.99 21.37 -3.03
N SER A 29 -5.78 22.29 -2.46
CA SER A 29 -5.95 23.64 -2.99
C SER A 29 -4.62 24.41 -3.07
N ALA A 30 -3.89 24.51 -1.96
CA ALA A 30 -2.62 25.25 -1.90
C ALA A 30 -1.57 24.67 -2.87
N MET A 31 -1.48 23.35 -2.97
CA MET A 31 -0.58 22.67 -3.88
C MET A 31 -0.94 22.95 -5.34
N ASN A 32 -2.23 22.90 -5.69
CA ASN A 32 -2.67 23.18 -7.06
C ASN A 32 -2.42 24.64 -7.45
N ASP A 33 -2.72 25.60 -6.58
CA ASP A 33 -2.43 27.02 -6.81
C ASP A 33 -0.94 27.25 -7.07
N PHE A 34 -0.09 26.62 -6.24
CA PHE A 34 1.37 26.71 -6.38
C PHE A 34 1.87 26.12 -7.71
N TYR A 35 1.55 24.86 -8.02
CA TYR A 35 2.11 24.19 -9.21
C TYR A 35 1.48 24.66 -10.52
N ASN A 36 0.24 25.19 -10.51
CA ASN A 36 -0.35 25.85 -11.68
C ASN A 36 0.30 27.20 -11.96
N GLY A 37 0.62 27.99 -10.94
CA GLY A 37 1.33 29.26 -11.10
C GLY A 37 2.75 29.09 -11.64
N MET A 38 3.38 27.94 -11.38
CA MET A 38 4.79 27.68 -11.70
C MET A 38 5.01 26.90 -13.01
N CYS A 39 4.02 26.82 -13.91
CA CYS A 39 4.03 25.95 -15.11
C CYS A 39 5.31 26.01 -15.98
N GLN A 40 6.13 27.05 -15.90
CA GLN A 40 7.32 27.27 -16.74
C GLN A 40 8.66 27.27 -15.98
N ASN A 41 8.68 27.17 -14.65
CA ASN A 41 9.94 27.25 -13.90
C ASN A 41 10.76 25.96 -14.01
N ILE A 42 12.00 26.08 -14.50
CA ILE A 42 12.95 24.97 -14.67
C ILE A 42 13.34 24.38 -13.30
N GLU A 43 13.36 25.19 -12.24
CA GLU A 43 13.85 24.81 -10.90
C GLU A 43 13.05 23.69 -10.22
N ILE A 44 11.76 23.54 -10.55
CA ILE A 44 10.89 22.49 -9.97
C ILE A 44 10.78 21.24 -10.85
N LYS A 45 11.48 21.19 -11.99
CA LYS A 45 11.61 19.94 -12.76
C LYS A 45 12.69 19.07 -12.09
N PRO A 46 12.41 17.78 -11.84
CA PRO A 46 13.42 16.89 -11.28
C PRO A 46 14.59 16.72 -12.26
N LEU A 47 15.81 16.78 -11.74
CA LEU A 47 17.05 16.56 -12.51
C LEU A 47 17.15 15.12 -13.01
N MET A 48 16.79 14.16 -12.16
CA MET A 48 16.68 12.74 -12.46
C MET A 48 15.44 12.15 -11.78
N LEU A 49 14.90 11.10 -12.38
CA LEU A 49 13.76 10.35 -11.85
C LEU A 49 14.27 8.99 -11.34
N GLU A 50 13.91 8.64 -10.12
CA GLU A 50 14.29 7.37 -9.49
C GLU A 50 13.06 6.63 -8.96
N GLU A 51 13.10 5.30 -9.00
CA GLU A 51 12.09 4.47 -8.37
C GLU A 51 12.11 4.67 -6.84
N GLY A 52 10.94 4.78 -6.22
CA GLY A 52 10.78 5.11 -4.81
C GLY A 52 10.80 6.61 -4.50
N GLN A 53 11.15 7.47 -5.47
CA GLN A 53 11.19 8.91 -5.27
C GLN A 53 9.79 9.50 -5.01
N VAL A 54 9.70 10.33 -3.97
CA VAL A 54 8.52 11.16 -3.68
C VAL A 54 8.51 12.37 -4.62
N CYS A 55 7.38 12.62 -5.25
CA CYS A 55 7.20 13.70 -6.23
C CYS A 55 5.78 14.25 -6.21
N VAL A 56 5.53 15.27 -7.02
CA VAL A 56 4.19 15.77 -7.31
C VAL A 56 3.92 15.57 -8.80
N VAL A 57 2.75 15.02 -9.12
CA VAL A 57 2.37 14.67 -10.50
C VAL A 57 1.04 15.28 -10.86
N TYR A 58 0.90 15.72 -12.12
CA TYR A 58 -0.38 16.17 -12.62
C TYR A 58 -1.23 14.97 -13.06
N CYS A 59 -2.32 14.70 -12.35
CA CYS A 59 -3.27 13.66 -12.71
C CYS A 59 -4.33 14.22 -13.67
N GLN A 60 -4.34 13.74 -14.91
CA GLN A 60 -5.28 14.23 -15.94
C GLN A 60 -6.75 13.92 -15.60
N GLU A 61 -7.01 12.76 -15.00
CA GLU A 61 -8.36 12.33 -14.65
C GLU A 61 -8.95 13.16 -13.51
N LEU A 62 -8.15 13.43 -12.47
CA LEU A 62 -8.54 14.27 -11.34
C LEU A 62 -8.43 15.77 -11.65
N LYS A 63 -7.76 16.14 -12.76
CA LYS A 63 -7.45 17.51 -13.17
C LYS A 63 -6.75 18.32 -12.08
N CYS A 64 -5.85 17.69 -11.34
CA CYS A 64 -5.13 18.31 -10.24
C CYS A 64 -3.72 17.74 -10.05
N TRP A 65 -2.85 18.52 -9.43
CA TRP A 65 -1.57 18.05 -8.90
C TRP A 65 -1.82 17.15 -7.69
N CYS A 66 -1.05 16.07 -7.59
CA CYS A 66 -1.19 15.04 -6.58
C CYS A 66 0.19 14.67 -6.02
N ARG A 67 0.27 14.39 -4.72
CA ARG A 67 1.46 13.75 -4.14
C ARG A 67 1.56 12.31 -4.66
N ALA A 68 2.77 11.89 -5.00
CA ALA A 68 2.97 10.56 -5.56
C ALA A 68 4.34 9.98 -5.21
N VAL A 69 4.45 8.67 -5.37
CA VAL A 69 5.71 7.93 -5.36
C VAL A 69 5.91 7.28 -6.72
N ILE A 70 7.10 7.41 -7.30
CA ILE A 70 7.46 6.71 -8.53
C ILE A 70 7.63 5.22 -8.21
N LYS A 71 6.92 4.37 -8.95
CA LYS A 71 6.89 2.92 -8.73
C LYS A 71 7.65 2.14 -9.79
N SER A 72 7.68 2.65 -11.01
CA SER A 72 8.53 2.13 -12.06
C SER A 72 8.78 3.21 -13.11
N ILE A 73 9.86 3.09 -13.86
CA ILE A 73 10.20 4.02 -14.94
C ILE A 73 10.47 3.21 -16.21
N VAL A 74 9.73 3.53 -17.26
CA VAL A 74 9.92 2.96 -18.58
C VAL A 74 10.51 4.05 -19.48
N SER A 75 11.69 3.78 -20.03
CA SER A 75 12.29 4.63 -21.06
C SER A 75 11.55 4.43 -22.38
N SER A 76 11.10 5.53 -22.98
CA SER A 76 10.59 5.56 -24.37
C SER A 76 11.42 6.54 -25.18
N ALA A 77 11.48 6.35 -26.50
CA ALA A 77 12.44 7.00 -27.40
C ALA A 77 12.51 8.54 -27.28
N ASP A 78 11.40 9.20 -26.88
CA ASP A 78 11.35 10.65 -26.74
C ASP A 78 11.08 11.14 -25.30
N HIS A 79 10.53 10.30 -24.42
CA HIS A 79 10.11 10.68 -23.07
C HIS A 79 10.15 9.50 -22.09
N TYR A 80 10.37 9.78 -20.80
CA TYR A 80 10.14 8.80 -19.74
C TYR A 80 8.64 8.73 -19.40
N LEU A 81 8.11 7.51 -19.36
CA LEU A 81 6.84 7.19 -18.73
C LEU A 81 7.13 6.59 -17.37
N ALA A 82 6.71 7.28 -16.31
CA ALA A 82 6.78 6.75 -14.96
C ALA A 82 5.40 6.21 -14.57
N GLU A 83 5.37 5.04 -13.94
CA GLU A 83 4.20 4.63 -13.18
C GLU A 83 4.29 5.27 -11.79
N CYS A 84 3.26 6.01 -11.41
CA CYS A 84 3.22 6.74 -10.15
C CYS A 84 2.04 6.27 -9.31
N PHE A 85 2.27 6.05 -8.02
CA PHE A 85 1.22 5.79 -7.04
C PHE A 85 0.82 7.09 -6.35
N LEU A 86 -0.44 7.50 -6.52
CA LEU A 86 -1.02 8.67 -5.87
C LEU A 86 -1.32 8.35 -4.40
N VAL A 87 -0.45 8.81 -3.52
CA VAL A 87 -0.40 8.40 -2.10
C VAL A 87 -1.63 8.84 -1.30
N ASP A 88 -2.42 9.78 -1.81
CA ASP A 88 -3.65 10.24 -1.16
C ASP A 88 -4.94 9.67 -1.76
N PHE A 89 -4.81 9.01 -2.92
CA PHE A 89 -5.95 8.53 -3.71
C PHE A 89 -5.93 7.01 -3.92
N ALA A 90 -4.89 6.31 -3.44
CA ALA A 90 -4.74 4.87 -3.57
C ALA A 90 -4.78 4.37 -5.04
N LYS A 91 -4.15 5.13 -5.95
CA LYS A 91 -4.29 4.91 -7.40
C LYS A 91 -2.95 4.93 -8.12
N TYR A 92 -2.73 3.94 -8.98
CA TYR A 92 -1.62 3.94 -9.94
C TYR A 92 -2.00 4.69 -11.21
N ILE A 93 -1.12 5.54 -11.71
CA ILE A 93 -1.29 6.24 -12.98
C ILE A 93 0.02 6.28 -13.78
N PRO A 94 -0.03 6.15 -15.12
CA PRO A 94 1.11 6.46 -15.96
C PRO A 94 1.25 7.98 -16.12
N VAL A 95 2.46 8.51 -15.93
CA VAL A 95 2.76 9.94 -15.98
C VAL A 95 3.98 10.19 -16.88
N LYS A 96 3.83 11.13 -17.82
CA LYS A 96 4.96 11.61 -18.63
C LYS A 96 5.86 12.49 -17.77
N SER A 97 7.18 12.40 -17.93
CA SER A 97 8.17 13.20 -17.19
C SER A 97 7.85 14.71 -17.10
N LYS A 98 7.31 15.30 -18.19
CA LYS A 98 6.92 16.73 -18.22
C LYS A 98 5.81 17.11 -17.23
N ASN A 99 5.08 16.13 -16.71
CA ASN A 99 4.01 16.30 -15.72
C ASN A 99 4.45 15.88 -14.30
N ILE A 100 5.75 15.67 -14.10
CA ILE A 100 6.35 15.34 -12.79
C ILE A 100 7.12 16.58 -12.29
N ARG A 101 6.97 16.88 -11.01
CA ARG A 101 7.62 17.99 -10.31
C ARG A 101 8.24 17.51 -9.00
N VAL A 102 9.26 18.23 -8.55
CA VAL A 102 9.89 17.98 -7.24
C VAL A 102 8.87 18.19 -6.13
N ALA A 103 8.90 17.32 -5.13
CA ALA A 103 8.10 17.45 -3.92
C ALA A 103 8.62 18.60 -3.05
N VAL A 104 7.81 19.66 -2.88
CA VAL A 104 8.10 20.74 -1.94
C VAL A 104 7.76 20.28 -0.53
N GLU A 105 8.70 20.43 0.40
CA GLU A 105 8.63 19.89 1.77
C GLU A 105 7.36 20.30 2.52
N THR A 106 6.92 21.56 2.39
CA THR A 106 5.69 22.06 3.03
C THR A 106 4.45 21.25 2.66
N PHE A 107 4.39 20.70 1.43
CA PHE A 107 3.26 19.88 0.99
C PHE A 107 3.36 18.41 1.41
N MET A 108 4.50 17.99 1.98
CA MET A 108 4.74 16.61 2.41
C MET A 108 4.53 16.40 3.92
N GLN A 109 4.14 17.44 4.66
CA GLN A 109 3.98 17.39 6.12
C GLN A 109 2.78 16.55 6.57
N LEU A 110 1.68 16.54 5.81
CA LEU A 110 0.55 15.65 6.11
C LEU A 110 0.94 14.20 5.83
N PRO A 111 0.53 13.23 6.66
CA PRO A 111 0.69 11.82 6.36
C PRO A 111 0.07 11.47 5.00
N TYR A 112 0.50 10.38 4.38
CA TYR A 112 -0.19 9.86 3.18
C TYR A 112 -1.55 9.32 3.56
N ARG A 113 -2.59 9.70 2.81
CA ARG A 113 -3.99 9.35 3.13
C ARG A 113 -4.29 7.87 2.88
N ALA A 114 -3.74 7.30 1.80
CA ALA A 114 -3.91 5.88 1.51
C ALA A 114 -3.00 5.04 2.41
N LYS A 115 -3.61 4.11 3.15
CA LYS A 115 -2.92 3.18 4.04
C LYS A 115 -2.92 1.79 3.44
N LYS A 116 -1.79 1.08 3.53
CA LYS A 116 -1.65 -0.29 3.01
C LYS A 116 -2.20 -1.29 4.01
N PHE A 117 -3.01 -2.23 3.54
CA PHE A 117 -3.71 -3.22 4.32
C PHE A 117 -3.46 -4.61 3.73
N ARG A 118 -3.58 -5.63 4.59
CA ARG A 118 -3.65 -7.03 4.20
C ARG A 118 -4.64 -7.78 5.09
N LEU A 119 -5.21 -8.87 4.58
CA LEU A 119 -6.06 -9.74 5.40
C LEU A 119 -5.21 -10.54 6.39
N TYR A 120 -5.59 -10.47 7.66
CA TYR A 120 -4.95 -11.19 8.76
C TYR A 120 -5.24 -12.69 8.70
N CYS A 121 -4.27 -13.52 9.07
CA CYS A 121 -4.39 -14.98 9.18
C CYS A 121 -4.84 -15.71 7.90
N THR A 122 -4.64 -15.13 6.72
CA THR A 122 -4.98 -15.76 5.43
C THR A 122 -3.76 -15.89 4.53
N LYS A 123 -3.57 -17.05 3.90
CA LYS A 123 -2.57 -17.25 2.84
C LYS A 123 -3.25 -17.81 1.59
N PRO A 124 -2.86 -17.38 0.37
CA PRO A 124 -3.42 -17.95 -0.84
C PRO A 124 -3.15 -19.45 -0.92
N VAL A 125 -3.98 -20.14 -1.70
CA VAL A 125 -3.80 -21.57 -2.00
C VAL A 125 -3.76 -21.78 -3.51
N THR A 126 -3.29 -22.96 -3.92
CA THR A 126 -3.30 -23.41 -5.32
C THR A 126 -3.63 -24.90 -5.38
N LEU A 127 -4.18 -25.35 -6.50
CA LEU A 127 -4.29 -26.77 -6.79
C LEU A 127 -2.91 -27.35 -7.10
N HIS A 128 -2.51 -28.36 -6.36
CA HIS A 128 -1.39 -29.23 -6.67
C HIS A 128 -1.94 -30.52 -7.30
N VAL A 129 -1.31 -30.97 -8.38
CA VAL A 129 -1.69 -32.19 -9.11
C VAL A 129 -0.46 -33.09 -9.16
N ASP A 130 -0.56 -34.25 -8.51
CA ASP A 130 0.42 -35.31 -8.64
C ASP A 130 -0.07 -36.31 -9.69
N LEU A 131 0.61 -36.32 -10.85
CA LEU A 131 0.27 -37.21 -11.96
C LEU A 131 0.73 -38.66 -11.73
N CYS A 132 1.70 -38.88 -10.85
CA CYS A 132 2.19 -40.21 -10.51
C CYS A 132 1.24 -40.91 -9.53
N GLU A 133 0.74 -40.17 -8.54
CA GLU A 133 -0.21 -40.68 -7.54
C GLU A 133 -1.69 -40.52 -7.95
N ASP A 134 -1.96 -39.92 -9.14
CA ASP A 134 -3.30 -39.57 -9.63
C ASP A 134 -4.13 -38.83 -8.56
N SER A 135 -3.48 -37.88 -7.88
CA SER A 135 -4.03 -37.17 -6.73
C SER A 135 -4.04 -35.67 -6.97
N THR A 136 -4.99 -34.99 -6.32
CA THR A 136 -5.08 -33.53 -6.35
C THR A 136 -5.36 -33.01 -4.96
N GLU A 137 -4.62 -31.99 -4.54
CA GLU A 137 -4.76 -31.37 -3.22
C GLU A 137 -4.64 -29.85 -3.30
N ILE A 138 -5.27 -29.18 -2.34
CA ILE A 138 -5.18 -27.72 -2.21
C ILE A 138 -4.06 -27.42 -1.22
N VAL A 139 -3.02 -26.73 -1.70
CA VAL A 139 -1.83 -26.42 -0.90
C VAL A 139 -1.62 -24.91 -0.78
N PRO A 140 -0.97 -24.42 0.29
CA PRO A 140 -0.59 -23.02 0.39
C PRO A 140 0.28 -22.56 -0.78
N ALA A 141 0.00 -21.36 -1.28
CA ALA A 141 0.71 -20.73 -2.38
C ALA A 141 1.45 -19.46 -1.93
N ARG A 142 2.30 -18.94 -2.82
CA ARG A 142 3.02 -17.66 -2.61
C ARG A 142 2.27 -16.45 -3.17
N LYS A 143 1.35 -16.68 -4.10
CA LYS A 143 0.63 -15.62 -4.82
C LYS A 143 -0.85 -15.98 -4.87
N TRP A 144 -1.70 -14.96 -4.77
CA TRP A 144 -3.12 -15.10 -5.03
C TRP A 144 -3.35 -15.33 -6.51
N ASP A 145 -4.24 -16.28 -6.84
CA ASP A 145 -4.67 -16.47 -8.21
C ASP A 145 -5.64 -15.35 -8.66
N SER A 146 -5.88 -15.27 -9.96
CA SER A 146 -6.76 -14.25 -10.53
C SER A 146 -8.22 -14.39 -10.09
N ALA A 147 -8.69 -15.62 -9.80
CA ALA A 147 -10.06 -15.88 -9.39
C ALA A 147 -10.33 -15.34 -7.98
N ALA A 148 -9.41 -15.57 -7.04
CA ALA A 148 -9.46 -15.04 -5.68
C ALA A 148 -9.40 -13.51 -5.67
N ILE A 149 -8.50 -12.92 -6.47
CA ILE A 149 -8.38 -11.46 -6.61
C ILE A 149 -9.68 -10.87 -7.16
N GLN A 150 -10.22 -11.45 -8.23
CA GLN A 150 -11.47 -10.99 -8.84
C GLN A 150 -12.65 -11.13 -7.88
N TYR A 151 -12.73 -12.24 -7.15
CA TYR A 151 -13.75 -12.47 -6.15
C TYR A 151 -13.71 -11.41 -5.03
N PHE A 152 -12.52 -11.18 -4.46
CA PHE A 152 -12.31 -10.14 -3.46
C PHE A 152 -12.72 -8.75 -3.96
N GLN A 153 -12.33 -8.38 -5.18
CA GLN A 153 -12.74 -7.11 -5.79
C GLN A 153 -14.26 -7.02 -5.99
N ASN A 154 -14.93 -8.11 -6.36
CA ASN A 154 -16.37 -8.12 -6.60
C ASN A 154 -17.16 -7.96 -5.29
N ILE A 155 -16.73 -8.61 -4.21
CA ILE A 155 -17.29 -8.40 -2.86
C ILE A 155 -17.22 -6.91 -2.49
N LEU A 156 -16.04 -6.30 -2.65
CA LEU A 156 -15.82 -4.90 -2.29
C LEU A 156 -16.61 -3.91 -3.16
N LYS A 157 -16.99 -4.29 -4.38
CA LYS A 157 -17.88 -3.49 -5.25
C LYS A 157 -19.36 -3.64 -4.88
N ALA A 158 -19.76 -4.80 -4.36
CA ALA A 158 -21.15 -5.11 -4.04
C ALA A 158 -21.56 -4.66 -2.63
N THR A 159 -20.61 -4.33 -1.77
CA THR A 159 -20.85 -3.96 -0.37
C THR A 159 -21.41 -2.55 -0.21
N THR A 160 -22.27 -2.35 0.79
CA THR A 160 -22.78 -1.02 1.20
C THR A 160 -21.96 -0.40 2.34
N GLN A 161 -21.29 -1.23 3.14
CA GLN A 161 -20.49 -0.79 4.27
C GLN A 161 -19.25 -1.67 4.42
N VAL A 162 -18.11 -1.07 4.79
CA VAL A 162 -16.86 -1.77 5.06
C VAL A 162 -16.37 -1.38 6.44
N GLU A 163 -16.01 -2.37 7.24
CA GLU A 163 -15.43 -2.22 8.56
C GLU A 163 -14.19 -3.09 8.66
N ALA A 164 -13.17 -2.61 9.35
CA ALA A 164 -11.94 -3.36 9.56
C ALA A 164 -11.62 -3.44 11.05
N LYS A 165 -11.39 -4.67 11.54
CA LYS A 165 -10.85 -4.90 12.87
C LYS A 165 -9.33 -5.02 12.73
N LEU A 166 -8.60 -4.07 13.31
CA LEU A 166 -7.15 -4.09 13.36
C LEU A 166 -6.64 -5.21 14.27
N CYS A 167 -5.77 -6.06 13.74
CA CYS A 167 -5.17 -7.19 14.46
C CYS A 167 -3.69 -6.96 14.77
N ALA A 168 -2.94 -6.48 13.77
CA ALA A 168 -1.52 -6.19 13.89
C ALA A 168 -1.13 -5.04 12.96
N VAL A 169 0.03 -4.45 13.23
CA VAL A 169 0.69 -3.51 12.33
C VAL A 169 2.11 -4.03 12.13
N GLU A 170 2.45 -4.34 10.89
CA GLU A 170 3.79 -4.77 10.49
C GLU A 170 4.35 -3.77 9.48
N GLU A 171 5.48 -3.14 9.83
CA GLU A 171 6.04 -2.00 9.10
C GLU A 171 4.96 -0.92 8.88
N ASP A 172 4.53 -0.76 7.64
CA ASP A 172 3.55 0.23 7.17
C ASP A 172 2.23 -0.41 6.72
N THR A 173 2.02 -1.69 7.07
CA THR A 173 0.86 -2.48 6.66
C THR A 173 -0.03 -2.81 7.85
N PHE A 174 -1.31 -2.48 7.72
CA PHE A 174 -2.35 -2.85 8.69
C PHE A 174 -2.87 -4.25 8.37
N GLU A 175 -2.75 -5.18 9.32
CA GLU A 175 -3.32 -6.51 9.19
C GLU A 175 -4.70 -6.56 9.85
N VAL A 176 -5.71 -6.95 9.08
CA VAL A 176 -7.12 -6.80 9.52
C VAL A 176 -7.97 -8.03 9.29
N TYR A 177 -8.98 -8.19 10.14
CA TYR A 177 -10.22 -8.85 9.72
C TYR A 177 -11.09 -7.82 9.03
N LEU A 178 -11.45 -8.10 7.77
CA LEU A 178 -12.28 -7.22 6.96
C LEU A 178 -13.72 -7.72 6.98
N TYR A 179 -14.64 -6.83 7.32
CA TYR A 179 -16.06 -7.09 7.30
C TYR A 179 -16.74 -6.22 6.26
N VAL A 180 -17.61 -6.83 5.49
CA VAL A 180 -18.41 -6.18 4.44
C VAL A 180 -19.88 -6.42 4.71
N THR A 181 -20.74 -5.48 4.33
CA THR A 181 -22.19 -5.65 4.42
C THR A 181 -22.77 -5.78 3.02
N ILE A 182 -23.29 -6.96 2.70
CA ILE A 182 -23.93 -7.26 1.40
C ILE A 182 -25.37 -7.64 1.69
N LYS A 183 -26.33 -6.94 1.08
CA LYS A 183 -27.78 -7.18 1.30
C LYS A 183 -28.17 -7.18 2.79
N ASN A 184 -27.61 -6.26 3.58
CA ASN A 184 -27.77 -6.13 5.03
C ASN A 184 -27.21 -7.29 5.87
N GLU A 185 -26.45 -8.22 5.28
CA GLU A 185 -25.74 -9.27 5.99
C GLU A 185 -24.26 -8.91 6.10
N LYS A 186 -23.73 -9.01 7.33
CA LYS A 186 -22.32 -8.75 7.61
C LYS A 186 -21.52 -10.02 7.41
N VAL A 187 -20.55 -9.98 6.49
CA VAL A 187 -19.70 -11.12 6.11
C VAL A 187 -18.25 -10.81 6.51
N CYS A 188 -17.59 -11.77 7.17
CA CYS A 188 -16.15 -11.75 7.38
C CYS A 188 -15.46 -12.21 6.09
N VAL A 189 -14.76 -11.31 5.42
CA VAL A 189 -14.13 -11.61 4.13
C VAL A 189 -13.00 -12.64 4.29
N ASN A 190 -12.26 -12.59 5.41
CA ASN A 190 -11.20 -13.56 5.69
C ASN A 190 -11.75 -14.99 5.74
N ASP A 191 -12.84 -15.19 6.50
CA ASP A 191 -13.45 -16.51 6.66
C ASP A 191 -14.13 -16.99 5.37
N ASP A 192 -14.77 -16.08 4.63
CA ASP A 192 -15.42 -16.40 3.36
C ASP A 192 -14.42 -16.84 2.28
N LEU A 193 -13.24 -16.20 2.21
CA LEU A 193 -12.16 -16.65 1.32
C LEU A 193 -11.65 -18.05 1.68
N VAL A 194 -11.55 -18.37 2.97
CA VAL A 194 -11.16 -19.72 3.43
C VAL A 194 -12.26 -20.73 3.10
N ALA A 195 -13.52 -20.41 3.37
CA ALA A 195 -14.65 -21.29 3.09
C ALA A 195 -14.81 -21.61 1.59
N LYS A 196 -14.36 -20.71 0.71
CA LYS A 196 -14.37 -20.89 -0.75
C LYS A 196 -13.10 -21.50 -1.33
N ASN A 197 -12.16 -21.92 -0.49
CA ASN A 197 -10.85 -22.44 -0.89
C ASN A 197 -10.03 -21.45 -1.75
N PHE A 198 -10.22 -20.14 -1.57
CA PHE A 198 -9.31 -19.14 -2.11
C PHE A 198 -8.11 -18.90 -1.18
N ALA A 199 -8.24 -19.27 0.09
CA ALA A 199 -7.20 -19.12 1.10
C ALA A 199 -7.22 -20.28 2.09
N CYS A 200 -6.12 -20.46 2.82
CA CYS A 200 -6.08 -21.23 4.05
C CYS A 200 -5.89 -20.30 5.24
N PHE A 201 -6.43 -20.72 6.39
CA PHE A 201 -6.18 -20.07 7.66
C PHE A 201 -4.76 -20.39 8.14
N ILE A 202 -4.03 -19.37 8.59
CA ILE A 202 -2.72 -19.54 9.22
C ILE A 202 -2.77 -18.95 10.61
N SER A 203 -2.40 -19.76 11.61
CA SER A 203 -2.35 -19.26 12.98
C SER A 203 -1.23 -18.21 13.14
N PRO A 204 -1.38 -17.22 14.03
CA PRO A 204 -0.35 -16.21 14.27
C PRO A 204 1.01 -16.77 14.75
N MET A 205 1.04 -18.01 15.24
CA MET A 205 2.27 -18.69 15.64
C MET A 205 3.00 -19.34 14.45
N GLU A 206 2.27 -19.81 13.45
CA GLU A 206 2.83 -20.46 12.26
C GLU A 206 3.39 -19.45 11.25
N SER A 207 2.81 -18.24 11.17
CA SER A 207 3.27 -17.18 10.25
C SER A 207 4.74 -16.79 10.51
N LYS A 208 5.12 -16.57 11.78
CA LYS A 208 6.49 -16.21 12.18
C LYS A 208 7.52 -17.28 11.80
N ASN A 209 7.13 -18.56 11.80
CA ASN A 209 8.02 -19.66 11.45
C ASN A 209 8.23 -19.75 9.94
N LEU A 210 7.19 -19.50 9.15
CA LEU A 210 7.26 -19.49 7.68
C LEU A 210 8.15 -18.34 7.17
N ASP A 211 7.98 -17.12 7.69
CA ASP A 211 8.80 -15.97 7.29
C ASP A 211 10.29 -16.15 7.68
N SER A 212 10.56 -16.88 8.77
CA SER A 212 11.94 -17.18 9.22
C SER A 212 12.66 -18.19 8.32
N LEU A 213 11.92 -19.10 7.69
CA LEU A 213 12.45 -20.11 6.77
C LEU A 213 12.68 -19.53 5.36
N GLU A 214 12.08 -18.37 5.06
CA GLU A 214 12.08 -17.72 3.76
C GLU A 214 13.27 -16.76 3.52
N LYS A 215 14.16 -16.53 4.50
CA LYS A 215 15.42 -15.80 4.26
C LYS A 215 16.42 -16.69 3.49
N PRO A 216 16.93 -16.28 2.31
CA PRO A 216 17.97 -17.02 1.63
C PRO A 216 19.23 -17.07 2.50
N ARG A 217 19.75 -18.26 2.78
CA ARG A 217 21.07 -18.45 3.42
C ARG A 217 22.17 -18.05 2.42
N VAL A 218 22.38 -16.75 2.23
CA VAL A 218 23.55 -16.25 1.50
C VAL A 218 24.71 -16.15 2.47
N ASN A 219 25.59 -17.14 2.42
CA ASN A 219 26.86 -17.12 3.12
C ASN A 219 27.84 -16.26 2.30
N MET A 220 27.81 -14.94 2.49
CA MET A 220 28.84 -14.03 1.99
C MET A 220 29.30 -13.09 3.10
N LYS A 221 30.62 -13.00 3.23
CA LYS A 221 31.37 -12.26 4.26
C LYS A 221 30.84 -10.84 4.43
N SER A 222 30.72 -10.43 5.69
CA SER A 222 30.27 -9.12 6.13
C SER A 222 31.12 -7.99 5.54
N THR A 223 30.49 -7.14 4.74
CA THR A 223 30.83 -5.72 4.68
C THR A 223 29.64 -4.95 5.25
N SER A 224 29.93 -4.09 6.21
CA SER A 224 28.97 -3.33 6.99
C SER A 224 28.14 -2.41 6.10
N PHE A 225 26.95 -2.84 5.72
CA PHE A 225 25.92 -1.95 5.19
C PHE A 225 25.41 -1.08 6.33
N SER A 226 25.72 0.21 6.24
CA SER A 226 25.16 1.24 7.09
C SER A 226 23.63 1.21 6.94
N ASN A 227 22.92 0.90 8.03
CA ASN A 227 21.47 1.01 8.17
C ASN A 227 21.02 2.48 8.09
N LYS A 228 21.22 3.14 6.95
CA LYS A 228 20.61 4.43 6.68
C LYS A 228 19.18 4.19 6.18
N LEU A 229 18.24 4.38 7.10
CA LEU A 229 16.82 4.52 6.80
C LEU A 229 16.62 5.56 5.68
N HIS A 230 15.72 5.25 4.76
CA HIS A 230 15.35 6.12 3.64
C HIS A 230 14.80 7.47 4.18
N PRO A 231 15.22 8.64 3.68
CA PRO A 231 14.80 9.95 4.21
C PRO A 231 13.29 10.22 4.17
N ALA A 232 12.54 9.48 3.35
CA ALA A 232 11.07 9.55 3.34
C ALA A 232 10.41 8.91 4.59
N LEU A 233 11.12 8.03 5.31
CA LEU A 233 10.63 7.39 6.54
C LEU A 233 10.74 8.32 7.76
N THR A 234 11.60 9.33 7.70
CA THR A 234 11.72 10.38 8.73
C THR A 234 10.56 11.39 8.73
N LEU A 235 9.68 11.34 7.72
CA LEU A 235 8.51 12.23 7.62
C LEU A 235 7.26 11.69 8.34
N TRP A 236 7.40 10.63 9.14
CA TRP A 236 6.29 9.98 9.83
C TRP A 236 6.33 10.24 11.35
N PRO A 237 5.41 11.05 11.90
CA PRO A 237 5.35 11.31 13.34
C PRO A 237 4.90 10.10 14.17
N MET A 238 4.33 9.06 13.56
CA MET A 238 3.75 7.92 14.29
C MET A 238 4.80 7.03 14.99
N PHE A 239 6.09 7.18 14.69
CA PHE A 239 7.16 6.38 15.31
C PHE A 239 7.86 7.05 16.50
N LEU A 240 7.45 8.26 16.90
CA LEU A 240 8.07 8.97 18.04
C LEU A 240 7.28 8.84 19.36
N GLN A 241 6.10 8.22 19.36
CA GLN A 241 5.32 7.99 20.59
C GLN A 241 5.44 6.52 21.03
N GLY A 242 6.65 6.13 21.41
CA GLY A 242 6.93 4.77 21.91
C GLY A 242 8.27 4.61 22.62
N LYS A 243 9.00 5.70 22.86
CA LYS A 243 10.16 5.74 23.75
C LYS A 243 9.98 6.91 24.67
N ASP A 244 9.65 6.60 25.93
CA ASP A 244 9.87 7.38 27.15
C ASP A 244 8.70 7.16 28.11
N SER A 245 8.76 6.04 28.84
CA SER A 245 8.10 5.85 30.14
C SER A 245 8.69 4.61 30.84
N GLN A 246 10.00 4.64 31.09
CA GLN A 246 10.60 3.90 32.20
C GLN A 246 11.66 4.80 32.83
N GLU A 247 11.23 5.64 33.78
CA GLU A 247 11.94 5.86 35.05
C GLU A 247 11.15 6.79 35.98
N MET A 248 11.31 6.55 37.29
CA MET A 248 10.85 7.30 38.47
C MET A 248 9.41 7.08 38.95
N LYS A 249 9.22 6.07 39.82
CA LYS A 249 9.34 6.24 41.28
C LYS A 249 9.49 4.90 41.99
#